data_AF-A0A7M1MHB4-F1
#
_entry.id   AF-A0A7M1MHB4-F1
#
_cell.length_a   1.000
_cell.length_b   1.000
_cell.length_c   1.000
_cell.angle_alpha   90.00
_cell.angle_beta   90.00
_cell.angle_gamma   90.00
#
_symmetry.space_group_name_H-M   'P 1'
#
loop_
_entity.id
_entity.type
_entity.pdbx_description
1 polymer ?
#
loop_
_entity_poly.entity_id
_entity_poly.type
_entity_poly.pdbx_seq_one_letter_code
_entity_poly.pdbx_strand_id
1 'polypeptide(L)'
;MKKPFYKLKRFYIPCGLLIAFVIFISLAYRPLELIFWDKYNHEKEYQIRKEISKLFWSNEEEFKKVFVEQNLNQELKLNQKELLNYMHNFKKDFKFMQILGLDNAYLVALKNKDVLFTLQMQNNLNYFYFISNNTDLKEINNYLNVVDEFLVFMSEIEKLPSKYNPGKIMFEFTFVNYNTLFFGFTLDINLMCSISQKEQLLENMINSYKKMNLLYDINLKTEYQELYETIYGAKKPNRLINFAKGRLNACGR
;
A
#
# COMPACT_ATOMS: atom_id res chain seq x y z
N MET A 1 12.50 -15.83 63.38
CA MET A 1 13.28 -15.14 62.34
C MET A 1 12.41 -14.90 61.11
N LYS A 2 11.98 -13.66 60.85
CA LYS A 2 11.25 -13.30 59.60
C LYS A 2 12.29 -12.87 58.55
N LYS A 3 12.65 -13.76 57.63
CA LYS A 3 13.52 -13.47 56.46
C LYS A 3 12.74 -12.65 55.39
N PRO A 4 13.43 -11.98 54.46
CA PRO A 4 13.19 -10.58 54.09
C PRO A 4 12.32 -10.44 52.84
N PHE A 5 11.02 -10.70 52.94
CA PHE A 5 10.09 -10.47 51.82
C PHE A 5 10.11 -9.01 51.31
N TYR A 6 10.42 -8.05 52.19
CA TYR A 6 10.50 -6.63 51.84
C TYR A 6 11.69 -6.28 50.93
N LYS A 7 12.82 -7.00 51.02
CA LYS A 7 13.99 -6.74 50.17
C LYS A 7 13.83 -7.29 48.75
N LEU A 8 13.08 -8.38 48.57
CA LEU A 8 12.75 -8.92 47.25
C LEU A 8 11.85 -7.95 46.45
N LYS A 9 10.78 -7.41 47.07
CA LYS A 9 9.86 -6.46 46.39
C LYS A 9 10.56 -5.24 45.79
N ARG A 10 11.62 -4.72 46.43
CA ARG A 10 12.40 -3.57 45.94
C ARG A 10 13.21 -3.84 44.67
N PHE A 11 13.50 -5.11 44.35
CA PHE A 11 14.19 -5.50 43.12
C PHE A 11 13.23 -5.88 41.99
N TYR A 12 12.12 -6.57 42.28
CA TYR A 12 11.16 -6.97 41.24
C TYR A 12 10.34 -5.81 40.66
N ILE A 13 10.07 -4.74 41.44
CA ILE A 13 9.31 -3.58 40.94
C ILE A 13 10.11 -2.81 39.87
N PRO A 14 11.40 -2.45 40.08
CA PRO A 14 12.23 -1.84 39.03
C PRO A 14 12.42 -2.77 37.82
N CYS A 15 12.66 -4.07 38.04
CA CYS A 15 12.83 -5.01 36.94
C CYS A 15 11.54 -5.20 36.13
N GLY A 16 10.38 -5.27 36.79
CA GLY A 16 9.08 -5.37 36.12
C GLY A 16 8.76 -4.14 35.29
N LEU A 17 9.06 -2.94 35.81
CA LEU A 17 8.92 -1.68 35.07
C LEU A 17 9.87 -1.63 33.87
N LEU A 18 11.12 -2.08 34.02
CA LEU A 18 12.09 -2.11 32.93
C LEU A 18 11.65 -3.08 31.82
N ILE A 19 11.15 -4.27 32.17
CA ILE A 19 10.61 -5.23 31.21
C ILE A 19 9.39 -4.64 30.49
N ALA A 20 8.46 -4.03 31.23
CA ALA A 20 7.29 -3.37 30.63
C ALA A 20 7.70 -2.25 29.68
N PHE A 21 8.73 -1.47 30.02
CA PHE A 21 9.26 -0.39 29.19
C PHE A 21 9.93 -0.92 27.91
N VAL A 22 10.72 -1.99 27.99
CA VAL A 22 11.33 -2.65 26.82
C VAL A 22 10.24 -3.19 25.89
N ILE A 23 9.22 -3.85 26.45
CA ILE A 23 8.07 -4.33 25.66
C ILE A 23 7.37 -3.13 25.01
N PHE A 24 7.10 -2.07 25.76
CA PHE A 24 6.47 -0.86 25.23
C PHE A 24 7.25 -0.27 24.06
N ILE A 25 8.57 -0.07 24.19
CA ILE A 25 9.42 0.42 23.09
C ILE A 25 9.34 -0.53 21.90
N SER A 26 9.45 -1.85 22.12
CA SER A 26 9.42 -2.82 21.01
C SER A 26 8.08 -2.82 20.24
N LEU A 27 6.98 -2.52 20.93
CA LEU A 27 5.64 -2.41 20.35
C LEU A 27 5.41 -1.06 19.68
N ALA A 28 5.94 0.01 20.26
CA ALA A 28 5.74 1.37 19.80
C ALA A 28 6.65 1.74 18.63
N TYR A 29 7.88 1.20 18.59
CA TYR A 29 8.94 1.66 17.71
C TYR A 29 8.51 1.69 16.25
N ARG A 30 8.06 0.56 15.71
CA ARG A 30 7.67 0.43 14.30
C ARG A 30 6.50 1.33 13.89
N PRO A 31 5.32 1.30 14.55
CA PRO A 31 4.24 2.21 14.18
C PRO A 31 4.58 3.69 14.38
N LEU A 32 5.40 4.03 15.38
CA LEU A 32 5.86 5.41 15.58
C LEU A 32 6.89 5.85 14.53
N GLU A 33 7.79 4.95 14.12
CA GLU A 33 8.74 5.18 13.04
C GLU A 33 8.00 5.52 11.74
N LEU A 34 6.93 4.79 11.43
CA LEU A 34 6.09 5.05 10.27
C LEU A 34 5.41 6.44 10.34
N ILE A 35 4.82 6.79 11.49
CA ILE A 35 4.22 8.12 11.71
C ILE A 35 5.26 9.22 11.57
N PHE A 36 6.46 9.00 12.12
CA PHE A 36 7.56 9.96 12.02
C PHE A 36 8.00 10.14 10.57
N TRP A 37 8.20 9.04 9.84
CA TRP A 37 8.50 9.08 8.41
C TRP A 37 7.43 9.84 7.61
N ASP A 38 6.15 9.60 7.88
CA ASP A 38 5.06 10.29 7.20
C ASP A 38 5.08 11.81 7.43
N LYS A 39 5.38 12.21 8.66
CA LYS A 39 5.44 13.63 9.02
C LYS A 39 6.62 14.37 8.41
N TYR A 40 7.79 13.72 8.30
CA TYR A 40 9.04 14.42 7.98
C TYR A 40 9.60 14.12 6.59
N ASN A 41 9.31 12.95 6.02
CA ASN A 41 9.98 12.46 4.81
C ASN A 41 9.02 12.20 3.64
N HIS A 42 7.79 11.76 3.92
CA HIS A 42 6.85 11.31 2.89
C HIS A 42 6.63 12.33 1.76
N GLU A 43 6.38 13.60 2.08
CA GLU A 43 6.09 14.60 1.04
C GLU A 43 7.26 14.76 0.06
N LYS A 44 8.47 14.88 0.59
CA LYS A 44 9.69 15.01 -0.21
C LYS A 44 9.92 13.76 -1.08
N GLU A 45 9.82 12.57 -0.48
CA GLU A 45 10.00 11.31 -1.21
C GLU A 45 8.94 11.15 -2.31
N TYR A 46 7.68 11.47 -2.01
CA TYR A 46 6.58 11.39 -2.96
C TYR A 46 6.79 12.33 -4.16
N GLN A 47 7.21 13.58 -3.94
CA GLN A 47 7.48 14.51 -5.05
C GLN A 47 8.64 14.03 -5.92
N ILE A 48 9.72 13.53 -5.33
CA ILE A 48 10.85 12.97 -6.10
C ILE A 48 10.37 11.82 -7.00
N ARG A 49 9.61 10.86 -6.46
CA ARG A 49 9.10 9.74 -7.26
C ARG A 49 8.11 10.19 -8.34
N LYS A 50 7.34 11.23 -8.07
CA LYS A 50 6.40 11.82 -9.02
C LYS A 50 7.12 12.53 -10.16
N GLU A 51 8.19 13.26 -9.87
CA GLU A 51 9.04 13.90 -10.87
C GLU A 51 9.74 12.87 -11.76
N ILE A 52 10.28 11.81 -11.16
CA ILE A 52 10.82 10.67 -11.92
C ILE A 52 9.74 10.07 -12.82
N SER A 53 8.54 9.86 -12.32
CA SER A 53 7.43 9.33 -13.13
C SER A 53 7.05 10.24 -14.30
N LYS A 54 7.18 11.57 -14.15
CA LYS A 54 6.97 12.50 -15.27
C LYS A 54 8.04 12.36 -16.34
N LEU A 55 9.30 12.08 -15.97
CA LEU A 55 10.39 11.88 -16.92
C LEU A 55 10.06 10.78 -17.92
N PHE A 56 9.39 9.69 -17.49
CA PHE A 56 8.94 8.63 -18.39
C PHE A 56 8.15 9.16 -19.60
N TRP A 57 7.26 10.14 -19.37
CA TRP A 57 6.43 10.72 -20.42
C TRP A 57 7.10 11.86 -21.20
N SER A 58 8.05 12.57 -20.60
CA SER A 58 8.66 13.77 -21.20
C SER A 58 10.04 13.53 -21.81
N ASN A 59 10.81 12.58 -21.29
CA ASN A 59 12.18 12.28 -21.67
C ASN A 59 12.57 10.87 -21.23
N GLU A 60 12.29 9.89 -22.10
CA GLU A 60 12.53 8.47 -21.85
C GLU A 60 14.00 8.12 -21.55
N GLU A 61 14.95 8.75 -22.26
CA GLU A 61 16.38 8.52 -22.06
C GLU A 61 16.86 9.01 -20.69
N GLU A 62 16.41 10.20 -20.26
CA GLU A 62 16.73 10.70 -18.92
C GLU A 62 16.09 9.83 -17.83
N PHE A 63 14.85 9.38 -18.04
CA PHE A 63 14.22 8.43 -17.11
C PHE A 63 15.05 7.14 -16.98
N LYS A 64 15.50 6.57 -18.10
CA LYS A 64 16.33 5.36 -18.12
C LYS A 64 17.62 5.55 -17.34
N LYS A 65 18.30 6.68 -17.56
CA LYS A 65 19.52 7.05 -16.85
C LYS A 65 19.29 7.16 -15.35
N VAL A 66 18.30 7.96 -14.94
CA VAL A 66 17.94 8.15 -13.52
C VAL A 66 17.57 6.83 -12.85
N PHE A 67 16.83 5.97 -13.55
CA PHE A 67 16.42 4.67 -13.03
C PHE A 67 17.62 3.78 -12.66
N VAL A 68 18.62 3.73 -13.54
CA VAL A 68 19.83 2.93 -13.36
C VAL A 68 20.75 3.57 -12.32
N GLU A 69 21.05 4.86 -12.46
CA GLU A 69 22.00 5.57 -11.59
C GLU A 69 21.51 5.64 -10.13
N GLN A 70 20.20 5.83 -9.91
CA GLN A 70 19.62 5.84 -8.56
C GLN A 70 19.21 4.44 -8.08
N ASN A 71 19.42 3.39 -8.88
CA ASN A 71 19.12 2.00 -8.55
C ASN A 71 17.69 1.80 -8.01
N LEU A 72 16.71 2.35 -8.74
CA LEU A 72 15.32 2.43 -8.27
C LEU A 72 14.66 1.06 -8.06
N ASN A 73 15.09 0.02 -8.77
CA ASN A 73 14.63 -1.35 -8.54
C ASN A 73 15.06 -1.87 -7.15
N GLN A 74 16.32 -1.66 -6.75
CA GLN A 74 16.75 -2.09 -5.42
C GLN A 74 16.03 -1.32 -4.31
N GLU A 75 15.80 -0.02 -4.50
CA GLU A 75 15.02 0.78 -3.56
C GLU A 75 13.59 0.24 -3.43
N LEU A 76 12.94 -0.08 -4.56
CA LEU A 76 11.60 -0.70 -4.57
C LEU A 76 11.58 -1.98 -3.73
N LYS A 77 12.58 -2.87 -3.89
CA LYS A 77 12.66 -4.14 -3.14
C LYS A 77 12.78 -3.94 -1.63
N LEU A 78 13.51 -2.91 -1.20
CA LEU A 78 13.60 -2.54 0.22
C LEU A 78 12.26 -2.02 0.74
N ASN A 79 11.63 -1.10 0.00
CA ASN A 79 10.35 -0.51 0.39
C ASN A 79 9.20 -1.52 0.36
N GLN A 80 9.24 -2.50 -0.54
CA GLN A 80 8.32 -3.64 -0.55
C GLN A 80 8.40 -4.42 0.76
N LYS A 81 9.61 -4.77 1.20
CA LYS A 81 9.83 -5.51 2.45
C LYS A 81 9.33 -4.72 3.66
N GLU A 82 9.58 -3.41 3.70
CA GLU A 82 9.08 -2.54 4.76
C GLU A 82 7.55 -2.49 4.79
N LEU A 83 6.92 -2.27 3.64
CA LEU A 83 5.47 -2.17 3.52
C LEU A 83 4.79 -3.48 3.96
N LEU A 84 5.27 -4.62 3.46
CA LEU A 84 4.76 -5.93 3.85
C LEU A 84 4.95 -6.18 5.36
N ASN A 85 6.05 -5.71 5.94
CA ASN A 85 6.26 -5.81 7.37
C ASN A 85 5.25 -4.98 8.19
N TYR A 86 4.84 -3.81 7.71
CA TYR A 86 3.76 -3.04 8.33
C TYR A 86 2.41 -3.74 8.18
N MET A 87 2.08 -4.23 6.98
CA MET A 87 0.82 -4.96 6.73
C MET A 87 0.67 -6.21 7.59
N HIS A 88 1.74 -7.02 7.67
CA HIS A 88 1.76 -8.23 8.48
C HIS A 88 1.51 -7.95 9.97
N ASN A 89 1.99 -6.80 10.47
CA ASN A 89 1.86 -6.43 11.88
C ASN A 89 0.72 -5.46 12.16
N PHE A 90 -0.05 -5.08 11.14
CA PHE A 90 -1.06 -4.04 11.18
C PHE A 90 -2.01 -4.20 12.37
N LYS A 91 -2.60 -5.38 12.56
CA LYS A 91 -3.58 -5.62 13.63
C LYS A 91 -3.01 -5.30 15.02
N LYS A 92 -1.77 -5.69 15.25
CA LYS A 92 -1.06 -5.48 16.52
C LYS A 92 -0.71 -4.01 16.69
N ASP A 93 -0.08 -3.43 15.68
CA ASP A 93 0.39 -2.05 15.68
C ASP A 93 -0.78 -1.06 15.80
N PHE A 94 -1.85 -1.29 15.02
CA PHE A 94 -3.06 -0.49 15.05
C PHE A 94 -3.74 -0.53 16.43
N LYS A 95 -3.91 -1.71 17.03
CA LYS A 95 -4.49 -1.83 18.37
C LYS A 95 -3.65 -1.09 19.42
N PHE A 96 -2.33 -1.14 19.28
CA PHE A 96 -1.44 -0.42 20.19
C PHE A 96 -1.52 1.10 19.97
N MET A 97 -1.57 1.57 18.72
CA MET A 97 -1.78 2.99 18.41
C MET A 97 -3.15 3.50 18.87
N GLN A 98 -4.20 2.66 18.85
CA GLN A 98 -5.50 3.00 19.44
C GLN A 98 -5.41 3.28 20.95
N ILE A 99 -4.62 2.50 21.69
CA ILE A 99 -4.38 2.74 23.12
C ILE A 99 -3.72 4.10 23.35
N LEU A 100 -2.85 4.52 22.43
CA LEU A 100 -2.15 5.80 22.51
C LEU A 100 -2.94 6.97 21.88
N GLY A 101 -4.08 6.73 21.25
CA GLY A 101 -4.84 7.74 20.51
C GLY A 101 -4.15 8.22 19.21
N LEU A 102 -3.27 7.40 18.64
CA LEU A 102 -2.49 7.68 17.43
C LEU A 102 -2.92 6.83 16.22
N ASP A 103 -4.04 6.12 16.34
CA ASP A 103 -4.58 5.20 15.34
C ASP A 103 -4.88 5.85 13.98
N ASN A 104 -5.43 7.06 13.98
CA ASN A 104 -5.67 7.80 12.73
C ASN A 104 -4.35 8.22 12.07
N ALA A 105 -3.37 8.71 12.84
CA ALA A 105 -2.06 9.09 12.32
C ALA A 105 -1.34 7.87 11.73
N TYR A 106 -1.41 6.72 12.40
CA TYR A 106 -0.85 5.48 11.89
C TYR A 106 -1.52 5.01 10.59
N LEU A 107 -2.85 5.08 10.50
CA LEU A 107 -3.55 4.72 9.26
C LEU A 107 -3.17 5.63 8.08
N VAL A 108 -3.08 6.93 8.32
CA VAL A 108 -2.65 7.89 7.29
C VAL A 108 -1.22 7.60 6.84
N ALA A 109 -0.31 7.38 7.79
CA ALA A 109 1.08 7.08 7.50
C ALA A 109 1.25 5.77 6.71
N LEU A 110 0.54 4.71 7.08
CA LEU A 110 0.54 3.45 6.35
C LEU A 110 -0.01 3.60 4.93
N LYS A 111 -1.10 4.36 4.78
CA LYS A 111 -1.67 4.66 3.47
C LYS A 111 -0.71 5.47 2.60
N ASN A 112 0.03 6.42 3.17
CA ASN A 112 0.99 7.23 2.43
C ASN A 112 2.23 6.43 2.02
N LYS A 113 2.69 5.50 2.87
CA LYS A 113 3.74 4.54 2.53
C LYS A 113 3.32 3.62 1.38
N ASP A 114 2.08 3.13 1.41
CA ASP A 114 1.49 2.36 0.31
C ASP A 114 1.42 3.16 -1.01
N VAL A 115 0.91 4.40 -0.96
CA VAL A 115 0.86 5.26 -2.15
C VAL A 115 2.24 5.52 -2.76
N LEU A 116 3.26 5.78 -1.93
CA LEU A 116 4.64 5.92 -2.40
C LEU A 116 5.11 4.65 -3.09
N PHE A 117 4.88 3.49 -2.47
CA PHE A 117 5.27 2.21 -3.02
C PHE A 117 4.56 1.89 -4.35
N THR A 118 3.28 2.23 -4.48
CA THR A 118 2.53 2.11 -5.75
C THR A 118 3.21 2.90 -6.87
N LEU A 119 3.64 4.13 -6.59
CA LEU A 119 4.32 5.00 -7.57
C LEU A 119 5.70 4.45 -7.96
N GLN A 120 6.44 3.91 -7.00
CA GLN A 120 7.71 3.24 -7.26
C GLN A 120 7.53 1.99 -8.12
N MET A 121 6.50 1.19 -7.82
CA MET A 121 6.15 0.01 -8.60
C MET A 121 5.79 0.39 -10.03
N GLN A 122 5.00 1.46 -10.22
CA GLN A 122 4.69 1.99 -11.54
C GLN A 122 5.94 2.40 -12.31
N ASN A 123 6.90 3.10 -11.67
CA ASN A 123 8.16 3.46 -12.32
C ASN A 123 9.00 2.22 -12.69
N ASN A 124 9.02 1.19 -11.84
CA ASN A 124 9.69 -0.08 -12.14
C ASN A 124 9.06 -0.79 -13.34
N LEU A 125 7.73 -0.86 -13.38
CA LEU A 125 7.00 -1.42 -14.52
C LEU A 125 7.24 -0.59 -15.78
N ASN A 126 7.20 0.76 -15.70
CA ASN A 126 7.52 1.63 -16.83
C ASN A 126 8.91 1.29 -17.44
N TYR A 127 9.93 1.15 -16.58
CA TYR A 127 11.28 0.84 -17.03
C TYR A 127 11.37 -0.51 -17.73
N PHE A 128 10.88 -1.58 -17.09
CA PHE A 128 11.02 -2.93 -17.64
C PHE A 128 10.20 -3.11 -18.91
N TYR A 129 8.95 -2.64 -18.94
CA TYR A 129 8.02 -2.90 -20.03
C TYR A 129 8.21 -2.03 -21.26
N PHE A 130 8.58 -0.76 -21.08
CA PHE A 130 8.60 0.18 -22.19
C PHE A 130 10.00 0.53 -22.67
N ILE A 131 11.02 0.45 -21.80
CA ILE A 131 12.34 1.01 -22.08
C ILE A 131 13.39 -0.09 -22.24
N SER A 132 13.36 -1.11 -21.39
CA SER A 132 14.37 -2.17 -21.41
C SER A 132 14.14 -3.23 -22.48
N ASN A 133 12.99 -3.22 -23.18
CA ASN A 133 12.52 -4.28 -24.08
C ASN A 133 12.58 -5.69 -23.46
N ASN A 134 12.52 -5.79 -22.12
CA ASN A 134 12.62 -7.04 -21.40
C ASN A 134 11.32 -7.25 -20.60
N THR A 135 10.53 -8.22 -21.05
CA THR A 135 9.35 -8.68 -20.30
C THR A 135 9.84 -9.60 -19.18
N ASP A 136 10.31 -9.03 -18.08
CA ASP A 136 10.80 -9.82 -16.95
C ASP A 136 9.62 -10.43 -16.18
N LEU A 137 9.30 -11.69 -16.50
CA LEU A 137 8.31 -12.50 -15.80
C LEU A 137 8.54 -12.52 -14.27
N LYS A 138 9.79 -12.39 -13.81
CA LYS A 138 10.11 -12.34 -12.39
C LYS A 138 9.56 -11.08 -11.74
N GLU A 139 9.63 -9.94 -12.42
CA GLU A 139 9.12 -8.67 -11.91
C GLU A 139 7.58 -8.65 -11.91
N ILE A 140 6.92 -9.29 -12.89
CA ILE A 140 5.45 -9.52 -12.83
C ILE A 140 5.08 -10.36 -11.63
N ASN A 141 5.74 -11.52 -11.48
CA ASN A 141 5.41 -12.43 -10.40
C ASN A 141 5.65 -11.79 -9.03
N ASN A 142 6.71 -10.97 -8.91
CA ASN A 142 6.95 -10.20 -7.70
C ASN A 142 5.81 -9.18 -7.45
N TYR A 143 5.37 -8.47 -8.48
CA TYR A 143 4.23 -7.56 -8.39
C TYR A 143 2.93 -8.30 -8.02
N LEU A 144 2.65 -9.46 -8.62
CA LEU A 144 1.46 -10.26 -8.32
C LEU A 144 1.46 -10.77 -6.88
N ASN A 145 2.61 -11.22 -6.38
CA ASN A 145 2.76 -11.62 -4.98
C ASN A 145 2.43 -10.47 -4.02
N VAL A 146 2.81 -9.23 -4.37
CA VAL A 146 2.42 -8.05 -3.58
C VAL A 146 0.91 -7.86 -3.60
N VAL A 147 0.26 -8.01 -4.77
CA VAL A 147 -1.21 -7.88 -4.88
C VAL A 147 -1.93 -8.90 -4.00
N ASP A 148 -1.43 -10.13 -3.92
CA ASP A 148 -1.99 -11.18 -3.06
C ASP A 148 -1.87 -10.83 -1.57
N GLU A 149 -0.70 -10.34 -1.13
CA GLU A 149 -0.49 -9.88 0.26
C GLU A 149 -1.40 -8.69 0.59
N PHE A 150 -1.60 -7.78 -0.37
CA PHE A 150 -2.54 -6.68 -0.23
C PHE A 150 -3.98 -7.16 -0.08
N LEU A 151 -4.40 -8.16 -0.86
CA LEU A 151 -5.74 -8.72 -0.75
C LEU A 151 -6.02 -9.26 0.66
N VAL A 152 -5.04 -9.94 1.26
CA VAL A 152 -5.11 -10.41 2.65
C VAL A 152 -5.22 -9.21 3.61
N PHE A 153 -4.37 -8.20 3.42
CA PHE A 153 -4.37 -6.99 4.24
C PHE A 153 -5.69 -6.21 4.16
N MET A 154 -6.32 -6.13 2.99
CA MET A 154 -7.62 -5.47 2.80
C MET A 154 -8.73 -6.09 3.65
N SER A 155 -8.65 -7.40 3.93
CA SER A 155 -9.60 -8.06 4.85
C SER A 155 -9.46 -7.57 6.30
N GLU A 156 -8.27 -7.14 6.72
CA GLU A 156 -8.06 -6.53 8.04
C GLU A 156 -8.55 -5.08 8.08
N ILE A 157 -8.37 -4.32 6.99
CA ILE A 157 -8.91 -2.96 6.83
C ILE A 157 -10.44 -2.97 6.88
N GLU A 158 -11.08 -3.95 6.26
CA GLU A 158 -12.55 -4.07 6.23
C GLU A 158 -13.15 -4.21 7.63
N LYS A 159 -12.46 -4.92 8.53
CA LYS A 159 -12.86 -5.16 9.92
C LYS A 159 -12.82 -3.91 10.81
N LEU A 160 -12.23 -2.81 10.35
CA LEU A 160 -12.16 -1.59 11.15
C LEU A 160 -13.55 -1.00 11.42
N PRO A 161 -13.79 -0.32 12.56
CA PRO A 161 -15.03 0.39 12.81
C PRO A 161 -15.37 1.47 11.78
N SER A 162 -16.65 1.86 11.69
CA SER A 162 -17.15 2.84 10.71
C SER A 162 -16.47 4.22 10.80
N LYS A 163 -15.96 4.61 11.98
CA LYS A 163 -15.18 5.86 12.15
C LYS A 163 -13.92 5.92 11.28
N TYR A 164 -13.44 4.80 10.74
CA TYR A 164 -12.28 4.73 9.84
C TYR A 164 -12.66 4.57 8.36
N ASN A 165 -13.94 4.72 8.00
CA ASN A 165 -14.41 4.60 6.62
C ASN A 165 -13.63 5.47 5.60
N PRO A 166 -13.17 6.69 5.93
CA PRO A 166 -12.30 7.45 5.02
C PRO A 166 -11.01 6.71 4.67
N GLY A 167 -10.33 6.14 5.68
CA GLY A 167 -9.13 5.34 5.47
C GLY A 167 -9.41 4.09 4.65
N LYS A 168 -10.53 3.41 4.89
CA LYS A 168 -10.95 2.24 4.10
C LYS A 168 -11.10 2.58 2.61
N ILE A 169 -11.75 3.68 2.28
CA ILE A 169 -11.92 4.12 0.88
C ILE A 169 -10.57 4.38 0.23
N MET A 170 -9.64 5.03 0.95
CA MET A 170 -8.31 5.29 0.41
C MET A 170 -7.55 3.99 0.09
N PHE A 171 -7.59 3.00 0.98
CA PHE A 171 -6.97 1.70 0.73
C PHE A 171 -7.63 0.94 -0.42
N GLU A 172 -8.97 0.94 -0.51
CA GLU A 172 -9.69 0.34 -1.64
C GLU A 172 -9.31 1.03 -2.97
N PHE A 173 -9.14 2.35 -2.96
CA PHE A 173 -8.68 3.10 -4.14
C PHE A 173 -7.26 2.72 -4.55
N THR A 174 -6.32 2.63 -3.59
CA THR A 174 -4.96 2.18 -3.91
C THR A 174 -4.96 0.74 -4.43
N PHE A 175 -5.76 -0.15 -3.84
CA PHE A 175 -5.87 -1.53 -4.30
C PHE A 175 -6.42 -1.63 -5.74
N VAL A 176 -7.42 -0.82 -6.09
CA VAL A 176 -7.86 -0.67 -7.49
C VAL A 176 -6.71 -0.25 -8.40
N ASN A 177 -5.89 0.72 -7.98
CA ASN A 177 -4.75 1.17 -8.78
C ASN A 177 -3.76 0.03 -9.01
N TYR A 178 -3.38 -0.73 -7.97
CA TYR A 178 -2.55 -1.92 -8.16
C TYR A 178 -3.12 -2.80 -9.25
N ASN A 179 -4.34 -3.33 -9.09
CA ASN A 179 -4.93 -4.25 -10.06
C ASN A 179 -5.05 -3.65 -11.47
N THR A 180 -5.27 -2.33 -11.59
CA THR A 180 -5.30 -1.63 -12.88
C THR A 180 -3.94 -1.61 -13.58
N LEU A 181 -2.84 -1.43 -12.81
CA LEU A 181 -1.49 -1.38 -13.38
C LEU A 181 -1.19 -2.67 -14.16
N PHE A 182 -1.57 -3.84 -13.67
CA PHE A 182 -1.40 -5.12 -14.38
C PHE A 182 -1.91 -5.03 -15.82
N PHE A 183 -3.18 -4.66 -16.02
CA PHE A 183 -3.79 -4.57 -17.34
C PHE A 183 -3.22 -3.46 -18.22
N GLY A 184 -2.67 -2.41 -17.61
CA GLY A 184 -2.01 -1.31 -18.30
C GLY A 184 -0.61 -1.68 -18.83
N PHE A 185 0.12 -2.52 -18.11
CA PHE A 185 1.52 -2.85 -18.40
C PHE A 185 1.72 -4.14 -19.20
N THR A 186 0.82 -5.12 -19.08
CA THR A 186 0.90 -6.34 -19.89
C THR A 186 0.39 -6.07 -21.31
N LEU A 187 1.17 -5.35 -22.13
CA LEU A 187 0.84 -5.07 -23.53
C LEU A 187 0.82 -6.35 -24.39
N ASP A 188 1.72 -7.28 -24.09
CA ASP A 188 1.73 -8.63 -24.67
C ASP A 188 0.51 -9.43 -24.18
N ILE A 189 -0.37 -9.75 -25.12
CA ILE A 189 -1.59 -10.52 -24.88
C ILE A 189 -1.23 -11.94 -24.43
N ASN A 190 -0.23 -12.60 -25.03
CA ASN A 190 0.13 -13.97 -24.68
C ASN A 190 0.61 -14.05 -23.23
N LEU A 191 1.46 -13.09 -22.83
CA LEU A 191 1.92 -12.95 -21.46
C LEU A 191 0.75 -12.77 -20.50
N MET A 192 -0.12 -11.79 -20.75
CA MET A 192 -1.29 -11.53 -19.91
C MET A 192 -2.17 -12.78 -19.79
N CYS A 193 -2.44 -13.47 -20.90
CA CYS A 193 -3.28 -14.67 -20.91
C CYS A 193 -2.64 -15.87 -20.18
N SER A 194 -1.31 -15.90 -20.09
CA SER A 194 -0.57 -16.92 -19.33
C SER A 194 -0.67 -16.74 -17.80
N ILE A 195 -1.01 -15.54 -17.33
CA ILE A 195 -1.19 -15.27 -15.90
C ILE A 195 -2.48 -15.92 -15.41
N SER A 196 -2.37 -16.77 -14.39
CA SER A 196 -3.49 -17.50 -13.78
C SER A 196 -4.43 -16.58 -12.99
N GLN A 197 -3.91 -15.50 -12.40
CA GLN A 197 -4.64 -14.60 -11.52
C GLN A 197 -5.41 -13.48 -12.25
N LYS A 198 -5.28 -13.35 -13.58
CA LYS A 198 -5.83 -12.22 -14.36
C LYS A 198 -7.34 -12.01 -14.14
N GLU A 199 -8.13 -13.07 -14.01
CA GLU A 199 -9.57 -12.97 -13.71
C GLU A 199 -9.82 -12.44 -12.28
N GLN A 200 -9.04 -12.92 -11.30
CA GLN A 200 -9.10 -12.45 -9.91
C GLN A 200 -8.75 -10.96 -9.79
N LEU A 201 -7.78 -10.48 -10.57
CA LEU A 201 -7.41 -9.06 -10.59
C LEU A 201 -8.58 -8.17 -11.04
N LEU A 202 -9.33 -8.60 -12.06
CA LEU A 202 -10.54 -7.88 -12.49
C LEU A 202 -11.63 -7.95 -11.41
N GLU A 203 -11.84 -9.10 -10.79
CA GLU A 203 -12.82 -9.27 -9.72
C GLU A 203 -12.50 -8.37 -8.51
N ASN A 204 -11.23 -8.31 -8.11
CA ASN A 204 -10.74 -7.41 -7.08
C ASN A 204 -11.09 -5.95 -7.40
N MET A 205 -10.81 -5.49 -8.62
CA MET A 205 -11.18 -4.13 -9.05
C MET A 205 -12.68 -3.86 -8.90
N ILE A 206 -13.51 -4.76 -9.42
CA ILE A 206 -14.98 -4.63 -9.37
C ILE A 206 -15.46 -4.57 -7.92
N ASN A 207 -14.95 -5.45 -7.06
CA ASN A 207 -15.36 -5.52 -5.66
C ASN A 207 -14.92 -4.29 -4.88
N SER A 208 -13.69 -3.79 -5.07
CA SER A 208 -13.23 -2.56 -4.44
C SER A 208 -14.05 -1.34 -4.85
N TYR A 209 -14.42 -1.22 -6.13
CA TYR A 209 -15.34 -0.16 -6.57
C TYR A 209 -16.73 -0.25 -5.93
N LYS A 210 -17.30 -1.45 -5.82
CA LYS A 210 -18.58 -1.64 -5.12
C LYS A 210 -18.47 -1.21 -3.65
N LYS A 211 -17.41 -1.63 -2.95
CA LYS A 211 -17.18 -1.29 -1.55
C LYS A 211 -17.03 0.21 -1.32
N MET A 212 -16.22 0.87 -2.14
CA MET A 212 -16.04 2.32 -2.06
C MET A 212 -17.36 3.08 -2.30
N ASN A 213 -18.19 2.66 -3.27
CA ASN A 213 -19.52 3.25 -3.49
C ASN A 213 -20.43 3.09 -2.27
N LEU A 214 -20.50 1.88 -1.70
CA LEU A 214 -21.26 1.62 -0.48
C LEU A 214 -20.79 2.51 0.68
N LEU A 215 -19.47 2.65 0.86
CA LEU A 215 -18.91 3.50 1.93
C LEU A 215 -19.22 4.99 1.73
N TYR A 216 -19.22 5.45 0.47
CA TYR A 216 -19.60 6.83 0.13
C TYR A 216 -21.07 7.12 0.46
N ASP A 217 -21.97 6.23 0.04
CA ASP A 217 -23.42 6.37 0.24
C ASP A 217 -23.80 6.43 1.72
N ILE A 218 -23.10 5.69 2.58
CA ILE A 218 -23.44 5.59 4.01
C ILE A 218 -22.96 6.80 4.82
N ASN A 219 -21.84 7.46 4.48
CA ASN A 219 -21.17 8.35 5.43
C ASN A 219 -20.49 9.63 4.91
N LEU A 220 -20.41 9.90 3.60
CA LEU A 220 -19.40 10.88 3.09
C LEU A 220 -19.90 11.93 2.09
N LYS A 221 -21.22 12.13 1.97
CA LYS A 221 -21.77 13.11 1.03
C LYS A 221 -21.34 14.57 1.28
N THR A 222 -20.85 14.93 2.47
CA THR A 222 -20.56 16.34 2.82
C THR A 222 -19.11 16.66 3.15
N GLU A 223 -18.30 15.71 3.63
CA GLU A 223 -16.94 16.01 4.13
C GLU A 223 -15.82 15.68 3.12
N TYR A 224 -16.10 14.83 2.12
CA TYR A 224 -15.07 14.35 1.19
C TYR A 224 -15.56 14.25 -0.26
N GLN A 225 -16.53 15.08 -0.64
CA GLN A 225 -17.06 15.13 -2.00
C GLN A 225 -15.96 15.41 -3.03
N GLU A 226 -14.99 16.29 -2.75
CA GLU A 226 -13.86 16.55 -3.66
C GLU A 226 -12.94 15.33 -3.86
N LEU A 227 -12.65 14.59 -2.79
CA LEU A 227 -11.84 13.36 -2.88
C LEU A 227 -12.58 12.30 -3.69
N TYR A 228 -13.87 12.12 -3.40
CA TYR A 228 -14.72 11.20 -4.14
C TYR A 228 -14.82 11.62 -5.61
N GLU A 229 -15.09 12.88 -5.94
CA GLU A 229 -15.12 13.39 -7.31
C GLU A 229 -13.77 13.25 -8.04
N THR A 230 -12.65 13.43 -7.33
CA THR A 230 -11.30 13.22 -7.89
C THR A 230 -11.09 11.75 -8.27
N ILE A 231 -11.53 10.83 -7.41
CA ILE A 231 -11.46 9.37 -7.60
C ILE A 231 -12.48 8.87 -8.64
N TYR A 232 -13.72 9.36 -8.56
CA TYR A 232 -14.92 8.84 -9.24
C TYR A 232 -15.40 9.66 -10.42
N GLY A 233 -14.78 10.81 -10.74
CA GLY A 233 -15.24 11.76 -11.76
C GLY A 233 -15.98 11.09 -12.91
N ALA A 234 -17.28 11.41 -13.03
CA ALA A 234 -18.43 10.84 -13.76
C ALA A 234 -18.37 9.47 -14.49
N LYS A 235 -17.22 8.98 -14.97
CA LYS A 235 -17.08 7.74 -15.77
C LYS A 235 -15.80 6.93 -15.48
N LYS A 236 -14.92 7.35 -14.55
CA LYS A 236 -13.59 6.72 -14.34
C LYS A 236 -13.65 5.22 -13.96
N PRO A 237 -14.48 4.76 -13.01
CA PRO A 237 -14.54 3.35 -12.63
C PRO A 237 -14.96 2.42 -13.77
N ASN A 238 -16.06 2.79 -14.45
CA ASN A 238 -16.57 2.02 -15.58
C ASN A 238 -15.56 1.98 -16.72
N ARG A 239 -14.81 3.07 -16.95
CA ARG A 239 -13.75 3.10 -17.96
C ARG A 239 -12.62 2.11 -17.65
N LEU A 240 -12.13 2.08 -16.41
CA LEU A 240 -11.02 1.19 -16.02
C LEU A 240 -11.45 -0.28 -15.99
N ILE A 241 -12.64 -0.58 -15.46
CA ILE A 241 -13.21 -1.94 -15.52
C ILE A 241 -13.41 -2.38 -16.97
N ASN A 242 -13.98 -1.52 -17.82
CA ASN A 242 -14.21 -1.88 -19.23
C ASN A 242 -12.90 -2.04 -20.00
N PHE A 243 -11.88 -1.24 -19.68
CA PHE A 243 -10.54 -1.44 -20.22
C PHE A 243 -9.98 -2.82 -19.84
N ALA A 244 -10.00 -3.17 -18.55
CA ALA A 244 -9.53 -4.48 -18.08
C ALA A 244 -10.32 -5.65 -18.69
N LYS A 245 -11.65 -5.54 -18.77
CA LYS A 245 -12.51 -6.51 -19.47
C LYS A 245 -12.14 -6.65 -20.95
N GLY A 246 -11.96 -5.53 -21.66
CA GLY A 246 -11.57 -5.53 -23.06
C GLY A 246 -10.22 -6.22 -23.28
N ARG A 247 -9.25 -6.02 -22.37
CA ARG A 247 -7.97 -6.75 -22.38
C ARG A 247 -8.19 -8.25 -22.16
N LEU A 248 -8.96 -8.64 -21.13
CA LEU A 248 -9.22 -10.06 -20.84
C LEU A 248 -9.96 -10.79 -21.98
N ASN A 249 -10.90 -10.12 -22.65
CA ASN A 249 -11.60 -10.71 -23.79
C ASN A 249 -10.64 -11.09 -24.93
N ALA A 250 -9.50 -10.40 -25.06
CA ALA A 250 -8.46 -10.75 -26.04
C ALA A 250 -7.79 -12.11 -25.75
N CYS A 251 -8.00 -12.69 -24.56
CA CYS A 251 -7.57 -14.04 -24.23
C CYS A 251 -8.52 -15.15 -24.73
N GLY A 252 -9.58 -14.81 -25.47
CA GLY A 252 -10.51 -15.79 -26.04
C GLY A 252 -11.59 -16.27 -25.07
N ARG A 253 -12.01 -15.41 -24.12
CA ARG A 253 -13.18 -15.61 -23.26
C ARG A 253 -14.17 -14.47 -23.41
#